data_AF-A0A8J3R9X5-F1
#
_entry.id   AF-A0A8J3R9X5-F1
#
_cell.length_a   1.000
_cell.length_b   1.000
_cell.length_c   1.000
_cell.angle_alpha   90.00
_cell.angle_beta   90.00
_cell.angle_gamma   90.00
#
_symmetry.space_group_name_H-M   'P 1'
#
loop_
_entity.id
_entity.type
_entity.pdbx_description
1 polymer ?
#
loop_
_entity_poly.entity_id
_entity_poly.type
_entity_poly.pdbx_seq_one_letter_code
_entity_poly.pdbx_strand_id
1 'polypeptide(L)'
;MKKQHGVPARFALAALSGCALLASAAACGRADADRAFTPRGVVEVSPEAGAETREAATPSATVTGTDEAAGPEIQVEWPEGLSPKHKALLEAFVDDYRAQWRAITSHGRDLSYTEGVVDDAKRGAVKWVHSYVDEKLSAKGVIKLYSLRVVAEVEPGAQVAACLNQSGLRVTDWRGKLLAKQPDWIKPPKSTFLYSASFRHEDDGRWIVVRYRFADYPDEYAKECAR
;
A
#
# COMPACT_ATOMS: atom_id res chain seq x y z
N MET A 1 -42.05 -49.29 39.30
CA MET A 1 -41.30 -50.37 40.02
C MET A 1 -40.05 -50.69 39.18
N LYS A 2 -38.85 -50.96 39.70
CA LYS A 2 -38.26 -50.89 41.06
C LYS A 2 -37.13 -49.83 40.97
N LYS A 3 -36.69 -49.06 41.98
CA LYS A 3 -36.14 -49.32 43.33
C LYS A 3 -34.89 -50.22 43.42
N GLN A 4 -33.81 -49.58 43.94
CA GLN A 4 -32.62 -50.10 44.67
C GLN A 4 -31.63 -50.96 43.85
N HIS A 5 -30.29 -50.89 43.98
CA HIS A 5 -29.32 -50.12 44.82
C HIS A 5 -28.02 -49.89 43.98
N GLY A 6 -26.87 -49.30 44.38
CA GLY A 6 -26.30 -48.79 45.65
C GLY A 6 -24.78 -48.53 45.47
N VAL A 7 -24.22 -47.54 46.19
CA VAL A 7 -22.78 -47.13 46.28
C VAL A 7 -22.37 -47.44 47.75
N PRO A 8 -21.12 -47.81 48.19
CA PRO A 8 -19.85 -47.14 47.84
C PRO A 8 -18.51 -47.95 47.98
N ALA A 9 -17.37 -47.24 47.83
CA ALA A 9 -16.11 -47.38 48.61
C ALA A 9 -15.23 -48.67 48.43
N ARG A 10 -13.91 -48.68 48.65
CA ARG A 10 -12.82 -47.68 48.90
C ARG A 10 -11.45 -48.43 48.84
N PHE A 11 -10.34 -47.70 48.96
CA PHE A 11 -8.98 -48.16 49.36
C PHE A 11 -8.17 -48.95 48.29
N ALA A 12 -6.82 -48.91 48.25
CA ALA A 12 -5.83 -47.96 48.80
C ALA A 12 -4.39 -48.38 48.40
N LEU A 13 -3.47 -47.41 48.26
CA LEU A 13 -2.00 -47.51 48.43
C LEU A 13 -1.23 -48.55 47.56
N ALA A 14 0.09 -48.46 47.28
CA ALA A 14 1.09 -47.38 47.35
C ALA A 14 2.39 -47.84 46.62
N ALA A 15 3.46 -47.07 46.80
CA ALA A 15 4.86 -47.26 46.37
C ALA A 15 5.13 -46.96 44.88
N LEU A 16 5.86 -45.90 44.51
CA LEU A 16 7.22 -45.44 44.88
C LEU A 16 8.34 -46.24 44.22
N SER A 17 9.04 -45.58 43.28
CA SER A 17 10.50 -45.30 43.31
C SER A 17 11.11 -45.34 41.90
N GLY A 18 12.04 -44.41 41.61
CA GLY A 18 12.86 -44.47 40.39
C GLY A 18 13.11 -43.10 39.73
N CYS A 19 14.11 -42.36 40.22
CA CYS A 19 14.57 -41.13 39.55
C CYS A 19 15.28 -41.44 38.22
N ALA A 20 14.96 -40.68 37.17
CA ALA A 20 15.84 -40.49 36.02
C ALA A 20 15.77 -39.03 35.55
N LEU A 21 16.89 -38.32 35.69
CA LEU A 21 17.06 -36.95 35.21
C LEU A 21 17.24 -36.95 33.69
N LEU A 22 16.32 -36.34 32.94
CA LEU A 22 16.60 -35.84 31.59
C LEU A 22 15.99 -34.45 31.41
N ALA A 23 16.81 -33.43 31.61
CA ALA A 23 16.50 -32.07 31.20
C ALA A 23 16.37 -32.03 29.67
N SER A 24 15.14 -31.96 29.17
CA SER A 24 14.85 -31.74 27.75
C SER A 24 14.51 -30.27 27.55
N ALA A 25 15.23 -29.62 26.65
CA ALA A 25 15.22 -28.16 26.50
C ALA A 25 13.83 -27.61 26.10
N ALA A 26 13.60 -26.36 26.48
CA ALA A 26 12.42 -25.60 26.04
C ALA A 26 12.42 -25.43 24.51
N ALA A 27 11.52 -26.14 23.84
CA ALA A 27 11.17 -25.93 22.45
C ALA A 27 9.78 -25.31 22.35
N CYS A 28 9.61 -24.12 22.94
CA CYS A 28 8.51 -23.24 22.58
C CYS A 28 8.75 -22.80 21.13
N GLY A 29 8.14 -23.52 20.18
CA GLY A 29 8.07 -23.16 18.77
C GLY A 29 7.25 -21.89 18.56
N ARG A 30 7.78 -20.76 19.03
CA ARG A 30 7.27 -19.43 18.76
C ARG A 30 7.59 -19.14 17.30
N ALA A 31 6.57 -18.84 16.51
CA ALA A 31 6.76 -18.47 15.12
C ALA A 31 7.81 -17.35 15.00
N ASP A 32 8.65 -17.41 13.96
CA ASP A 32 9.58 -16.35 13.56
C ASP A 32 8.77 -15.12 13.12
N ALA A 33 8.31 -14.36 14.11
CA ALA A 33 7.83 -13.00 13.94
C ALA A 33 9.05 -12.09 13.73
N ASP A 34 8.92 -11.18 12.75
CA ASP A 34 9.73 -9.97 12.64
C ASP A 34 11.25 -10.15 12.62
N ARG A 35 11.77 -10.70 11.50
CA ARG A 35 12.97 -10.08 10.91
C ARG A 35 12.60 -8.71 10.36
N ALA A 36 12.45 -7.75 11.27
CA ALA A 36 12.43 -6.34 10.95
C ALA A 36 13.72 -6.00 10.19
N PHE A 37 13.58 -5.57 8.94
CA PHE A 37 14.70 -5.17 8.11
C PHE A 37 15.20 -3.79 8.52
N THR A 38 16.42 -3.72 9.02
CA THR A 38 17.11 -2.46 9.35
C THR A 38 18.14 -2.15 8.24
N PRO A 39 17.86 -1.21 7.32
CA PRO A 39 18.85 -0.82 6.32
C PRO A 39 20.06 -0.15 7.00
N ARG A 40 21.27 -0.63 6.66
CA ARG A 40 22.53 -0.03 7.11
C ARG A 40 22.96 1.08 6.16
N GLY A 41 23.55 2.13 6.72
CA GLY A 41 24.73 2.77 6.14
C GLY A 41 24.44 3.82 5.06
N VAL A 42 24.70 5.08 5.43
CA VAL A 42 24.92 6.20 4.51
C VAL A 42 25.98 5.82 3.47
N VAL A 43 25.70 6.06 2.18
CA VAL A 43 26.75 6.17 1.17
C VAL A 43 27.12 7.64 1.06
N GLU A 44 28.30 8.01 1.55
CA GLU A 44 28.87 9.32 1.26
C GLU A 44 29.23 9.39 -0.22
N VAL A 45 28.73 10.42 -0.91
CA VAL A 45 29.21 10.80 -2.24
C VAL A 45 29.85 12.17 -2.11
N SER A 46 31.18 12.21 -2.20
CA SER A 46 31.95 13.46 -2.13
C SER A 46 31.75 14.27 -3.42
N PRO A 47 31.66 15.62 -3.37
CA PRO A 47 31.37 16.44 -4.54
C PRO A 47 32.66 16.87 -5.25
N GLU A 48 32.70 16.75 -6.59
CA GLU A 48 33.56 17.62 -7.39
C GLU A 48 32.99 17.94 -8.78
N ALA A 49 33.34 19.14 -9.24
CA ALA A 49 32.59 19.97 -10.18
C ALA A 49 32.59 19.53 -11.66
N GLY A 50 31.55 19.99 -12.38
CA GLY A 50 31.51 20.05 -13.84
C GLY A 50 30.36 20.96 -14.30
N ALA A 51 30.65 22.23 -14.59
CA ALA A 51 29.65 23.21 -15.02
C ALA A 51 29.78 23.50 -16.52
N GLU A 52 28.69 23.34 -17.28
CA GLU A 52 28.52 23.97 -18.60
C GLU A 52 27.02 24.20 -18.88
N THR A 53 26.71 25.09 -19.83
CA THR A 53 25.42 25.82 -19.90
C THR A 53 24.72 25.71 -21.26
N ARG A 54 23.38 25.83 -21.26
CA ARG A 54 22.40 25.78 -22.39
C ARG A 54 21.92 24.36 -22.71
N GLU A 55 20.68 24.13 -23.18
CA GLU A 55 19.71 25.06 -23.79
C GLU A 55 18.26 24.76 -23.33
N ALA A 56 17.32 25.69 -23.56
CA ALA A 56 15.95 25.58 -23.07
C ALA A 56 15.08 24.62 -23.89
N ALA A 57 14.82 23.42 -23.36
CA ALA A 57 13.88 22.47 -23.94
C ALA A 57 12.41 22.89 -23.68
N THR A 58 11.62 22.99 -24.75
CA THR A 58 10.18 23.31 -24.69
C THR A 58 9.40 22.17 -24.01
N PRO A 59 8.38 22.44 -23.18
CA PRO A 59 7.56 21.39 -22.59
C PRO A 59 6.84 20.58 -23.68
N SER A 60 7.10 19.27 -23.73
CA SER A 60 6.36 18.37 -24.61
C SER A 60 4.89 18.32 -24.19
N ALA A 61 3.98 18.37 -25.15
CA ALA A 61 2.55 18.38 -24.90
C ALA A 61 2.07 17.04 -24.32
N THR A 62 1.55 17.06 -23.09
CA THR A 62 0.85 15.93 -22.50
C THR A 62 -0.40 15.61 -23.34
N VAL A 63 -0.50 14.37 -23.84
CA VAL A 63 -1.69 13.90 -24.54
C VAL A 63 -2.77 13.58 -23.50
N THR A 64 -3.67 14.53 -23.24
CA THR A 64 -4.80 14.36 -22.33
C THR A 64 -5.98 13.72 -23.07
N GLY A 65 -6.12 12.39 -22.97
CA GLY A 65 -7.36 11.70 -23.33
C GLY A 65 -8.45 12.03 -22.32
N THR A 66 -9.61 12.52 -22.78
CA THR A 66 -10.72 12.95 -21.93
C THR A 66 -11.94 12.05 -22.15
N ASP A 67 -12.26 11.21 -21.15
CA ASP A 67 -13.52 10.47 -21.08
C ASP A 67 -14.47 11.14 -20.06
N GLU A 68 -15.67 11.48 -20.53
CA GLU A 68 -16.60 12.42 -19.88
C GLU A 68 -17.44 11.80 -18.72
N ALA A 69 -16.80 10.94 -17.93
CA ALA A 69 -17.29 10.48 -16.63
C ALA A 69 -16.15 10.24 -15.62
N ALA A 70 -14.90 10.52 -16.01
CA ALA A 70 -13.73 10.22 -15.22
C ALA A 70 -13.71 10.96 -13.88
N GLY A 71 -13.09 10.32 -12.89
CA GLY A 71 -12.83 10.93 -11.58
C GLY A 71 -11.70 11.95 -11.64
N PRO A 72 -10.79 11.97 -10.65
CA PRO A 72 -9.61 12.80 -10.79
C PRO A 72 -8.68 12.30 -11.90
N GLU A 73 -8.13 13.24 -12.66
CA GLU A 73 -7.04 12.99 -13.60
C GLU A 73 -5.78 12.59 -12.81
N ILE A 74 -5.18 11.45 -13.15
CA ILE A 74 -3.97 10.94 -12.50
C ILE A 74 -2.80 11.19 -13.45
N GLN A 75 -2.12 12.32 -13.22
CA GLN A 75 -0.90 12.72 -13.94
C GLN A 75 0.31 12.01 -13.33
N VAL A 76 1.16 11.43 -14.17
CA VAL A 76 2.31 10.63 -13.74
C VAL A 76 3.60 11.14 -14.38
N GLU A 77 4.55 11.52 -13.54
CA GLU A 77 5.94 11.82 -13.90
C GLU A 77 6.70 10.48 -14.00
N TRP A 78 6.72 9.89 -15.18
CA TRP A 78 7.38 8.59 -15.43
C TRP A 78 8.90 8.75 -15.48
N PRO A 79 9.68 7.87 -14.82
CA PRO A 79 11.13 7.83 -14.99
C PRO A 79 11.51 7.30 -16.38
N GLU A 80 12.60 7.84 -16.93
CA GLU A 80 13.16 7.42 -18.21
C GLU A 80 14.04 6.14 -18.08
N GLY A 81 14.36 5.51 -19.20
CA GLY A 81 15.35 4.40 -19.24
C GLY A 81 14.91 3.09 -18.57
N LEU A 82 13.62 2.92 -18.25
CA LEU A 82 13.11 1.73 -17.56
C LEU A 82 13.33 0.43 -18.36
N SER A 83 13.70 -0.63 -17.62
CA SER A 83 13.62 -2.00 -18.14
C SER A 83 12.15 -2.41 -18.39
N PRO A 84 11.84 -3.35 -19.30
CA PRO A 84 10.47 -3.82 -19.51
C PRO A 84 9.80 -4.36 -18.23
N LYS A 85 10.55 -5.06 -17.37
CA LYS A 85 10.08 -5.54 -16.06
C LYS A 85 9.67 -4.39 -15.15
N HIS A 86 10.54 -3.38 -15.00
CA HIS A 86 10.27 -2.22 -14.15
C HIS A 86 9.13 -1.38 -14.71
N LYS A 87 9.05 -1.19 -16.03
CA LYS A 87 7.92 -0.52 -16.66
C LYS A 87 6.59 -1.19 -16.31
N ALA A 88 6.47 -2.51 -16.53
CA ALA A 88 5.25 -3.26 -16.21
C ALA A 88 4.87 -3.21 -14.71
N LEU A 89 5.87 -3.25 -13.83
CA LEU A 89 5.67 -3.12 -12.38
C LEU A 89 5.17 -1.71 -11.97
N LEU A 90 5.74 -0.66 -12.55
CA LEU A 90 5.32 0.72 -12.28
C LEU A 90 3.94 1.03 -12.92
N GLU A 91 3.64 0.44 -14.07
CA GLU A 91 2.31 0.48 -14.69
C GLU A 91 1.25 -0.19 -13.79
N ALA A 92 1.52 -1.40 -13.27
CA ALA A 92 0.63 -2.07 -12.32
C ALA A 92 0.35 -1.24 -11.05
N PHE A 93 1.35 -0.54 -10.52
CA PHE A 93 1.18 0.36 -9.37
C PHE A 93 0.30 1.58 -9.67
N VAL A 94 0.48 2.19 -10.84
CA VAL A 94 -0.35 3.33 -11.25
C VAL A 94 -1.79 2.88 -11.57
N ASP A 95 -1.96 1.70 -12.16
CA ASP A 95 -3.28 1.19 -12.57
C ASP A 95 -4.11 0.67 -11.38
N ASP A 96 -3.49 0.10 -10.35
CA ASP A 96 -4.12 -0.14 -9.04
C ASP A 96 -4.68 1.17 -8.46
N TYR A 97 -3.87 2.22 -8.40
CA TYR A 97 -4.29 3.51 -7.87
C TYR A 97 -5.42 4.15 -8.70
N ARG A 98 -5.37 4.02 -10.03
CA ARG A 98 -6.47 4.42 -10.93
C ARG A 98 -7.74 3.62 -10.67
N ALA A 99 -7.63 2.31 -10.47
CA ALA A 99 -8.78 1.44 -10.22
C ALA A 99 -9.50 1.82 -8.91
N GLN A 100 -8.75 2.11 -7.84
CA GLN A 100 -9.32 2.61 -6.58
C GLN A 100 -10.12 3.91 -6.80
N TRP A 101 -9.63 4.84 -7.63
CA TRP A 101 -10.38 6.06 -7.95
C TRP A 101 -11.60 5.82 -8.85
N ARG A 102 -11.54 4.90 -9.82
CA ARG A 102 -12.75 4.51 -10.59
C ARG A 102 -13.81 3.87 -9.70
N ALA A 103 -13.41 3.08 -8.70
CA ALA A 103 -14.32 2.51 -7.72
C ALA A 103 -15.01 3.61 -6.89
N ILE A 104 -14.28 4.62 -6.43
CA ILE A 104 -14.83 5.79 -5.73
C ILE A 104 -15.83 6.55 -6.62
N THR A 105 -15.47 6.87 -7.86
CA THR A 105 -16.29 7.75 -8.73
C THR A 105 -17.46 7.04 -9.39
N SER A 106 -17.38 5.71 -9.54
CA SER A 106 -18.52 4.85 -9.89
C SER A 106 -19.42 4.52 -8.69
N HIS A 107 -19.11 5.03 -7.49
CA HIS A 107 -19.81 4.75 -6.23
C HIS A 107 -19.90 3.25 -5.89
N GLY A 108 -18.75 2.57 -5.98
CA GLY A 108 -18.60 1.15 -5.67
C GLY A 108 -19.09 0.19 -6.76
N ARG A 109 -19.44 0.67 -7.96
CA ARG A 109 -19.86 -0.19 -9.08
C ARG A 109 -18.68 -0.82 -9.83
N ASP A 110 -17.54 -0.12 -9.93
CA ASP A 110 -16.28 -0.70 -10.43
C ASP A 110 -15.60 -1.47 -9.29
N LEU A 111 -15.39 -2.77 -9.51
CA LEU A 111 -14.76 -3.70 -8.56
C LEU A 111 -13.33 -4.10 -8.99
N SER A 112 -12.82 -3.58 -10.12
CA SER A 112 -11.49 -3.92 -10.66
C SER A 112 -10.35 -3.56 -9.71
N TYR A 113 -10.56 -2.62 -8.79
CA TYR A 113 -9.62 -2.30 -7.70
C TYR A 113 -9.37 -3.46 -6.71
N THR A 114 -10.14 -4.55 -6.81
CA THR A 114 -9.94 -5.77 -6.03
C THR A 114 -9.34 -6.93 -6.84
N GLU A 115 -9.15 -6.73 -8.15
CA GLU A 115 -8.55 -7.66 -9.10
C GLU A 115 -7.04 -7.38 -9.15
N GLY A 116 -6.24 -8.29 -8.59
CA GLY A 116 -4.81 -8.05 -8.42
C GLY A 116 -4.39 -7.54 -7.04
N VAL A 117 -5.30 -7.51 -6.06
CA VAL A 117 -5.01 -7.14 -4.67
C VAL A 117 -5.43 -8.28 -3.73
N VAL A 118 -4.52 -8.73 -2.85
CA VAL A 118 -4.72 -9.87 -1.95
C VAL A 118 -4.50 -9.52 -0.47
N ASP A 119 -4.75 -10.49 0.41
CA ASP A 119 -4.41 -10.47 1.84
C ASP A 119 -4.81 -9.17 2.58
N ASP A 120 -3.86 -8.54 3.24
CA ASP A 120 -4.04 -7.30 4.01
C ASP A 120 -4.24 -6.08 3.11
N ALA A 121 -3.60 -6.07 1.92
CA ALA A 121 -3.83 -5.01 0.94
C ALA A 121 -5.29 -4.96 0.50
N LYS A 122 -5.92 -6.12 0.23
CA LYS A 122 -7.33 -6.15 -0.22
C LYS A 122 -8.27 -5.52 0.81
N ARG A 123 -8.03 -5.79 2.10
CA ARG A 123 -8.80 -5.17 3.20
C ARG A 123 -8.52 -3.66 3.30
N GLY A 124 -7.28 -3.23 3.05
CA GLY A 124 -6.91 -1.81 2.97
C GLY A 124 -7.60 -1.06 1.84
N ALA A 125 -7.55 -1.59 0.61
CA ALA A 125 -8.16 -1.00 -0.58
C ALA A 125 -9.69 -0.90 -0.43
N VAL A 126 -10.36 -1.98 0.01
CA VAL A 126 -11.81 -1.97 0.28
C VAL A 126 -12.16 -0.91 1.33
N LYS A 127 -11.43 -0.85 2.45
CA LYS A 127 -11.65 0.18 3.48
C LYS A 127 -11.50 1.60 2.94
N TRP A 128 -10.51 1.85 2.08
CA TRP A 128 -10.27 3.16 1.50
C TRP A 128 -11.37 3.58 0.54
N VAL A 129 -11.75 2.73 -0.41
CA VAL A 129 -12.86 3.00 -1.35
C VAL A 129 -14.16 3.24 -0.59
N HIS A 130 -14.47 2.40 0.40
CA HIS A 130 -15.69 2.56 1.20
C HIS A 130 -15.74 3.84 2.02
N SER A 131 -14.60 4.40 2.46
CA SER A 131 -14.59 5.69 3.17
C SER A 131 -15.11 6.88 2.33
N TYR A 132 -15.14 6.76 1.00
CA TYR A 132 -15.89 7.68 0.14
C TYR A 132 -17.31 7.19 -0.16
N VAL A 133 -17.46 5.93 -0.55
CA VAL A 133 -18.73 5.39 -1.06
C VAL A 133 -19.82 5.43 0.02
N ASP A 134 -19.48 5.06 1.25
CA ASP A 134 -20.43 5.01 2.38
C ASP A 134 -20.85 6.44 2.80
N GLU A 135 -19.93 7.41 2.72
CA GLU A 135 -20.20 8.85 2.93
C GLU A 135 -20.84 9.54 1.72
N LYS A 136 -21.05 8.82 0.61
CA LYS A 136 -21.57 9.33 -0.68
C LYS A 136 -20.72 10.46 -1.26
N LEU A 137 -19.42 10.36 -1.10
CA LEU A 137 -18.40 11.28 -1.60
C LEU A 137 -17.79 10.77 -2.92
N SER A 138 -17.17 11.71 -3.64
CA SER A 138 -16.31 11.45 -4.80
C SER A 138 -15.31 12.61 -4.92
N ALA A 139 -14.46 12.62 -5.94
CA ALA A 139 -13.58 13.74 -6.22
C ALA A 139 -13.40 13.97 -7.73
N LYS A 140 -12.99 15.20 -8.07
CA LYS A 140 -12.54 15.63 -9.39
C LYS A 140 -11.33 16.55 -9.29
N GLY A 141 -10.73 16.90 -10.42
CA GLY A 141 -9.50 17.69 -10.48
C GLY A 141 -8.29 16.79 -10.77
N VAL A 142 -7.12 17.16 -10.25
CA VAL A 142 -5.85 16.50 -10.62
C VAL A 142 -5.15 15.93 -9.39
N ILE A 143 -4.63 14.71 -9.53
CA ILE A 143 -3.66 14.09 -8.64
C ILE A 143 -2.36 13.92 -9.42
N LYS A 144 -1.23 14.29 -8.82
CA LYS A 144 0.10 14.10 -9.40
C LYS A 144 0.83 12.98 -8.68
N LEU A 145 1.37 12.02 -9.43
CA LEU A 145 2.32 11.00 -8.97
C LEU A 145 3.69 11.35 -9.53
N TYR A 146 4.70 11.45 -8.67
CA TYR A 146 6.07 11.81 -9.04
C TYR A 146 7.11 11.09 -8.17
N SER A 147 8.39 11.18 -8.54
CA SER A 147 9.47 10.41 -7.91
C SER A 147 9.18 8.89 -7.88
N LEU A 148 8.45 8.41 -8.90
CA LEU A 148 7.97 7.03 -9.06
C LEU A 148 9.16 6.11 -9.34
N ARG A 149 9.35 5.09 -8.50
CA ARG A 149 10.53 4.21 -8.56
C ARG A 149 10.31 2.85 -7.91
N VAL A 150 11.14 1.89 -8.29
CA VAL A 150 11.33 0.63 -7.55
C VAL A 150 12.30 0.90 -6.40
N VAL A 151 11.88 0.61 -5.18
CA VAL A 151 12.63 0.86 -3.92
C VAL A 151 13.47 -0.36 -3.53
N ALA A 152 12.96 -1.56 -3.78
CA ALA A 152 13.64 -2.82 -3.50
C ALA A 152 13.08 -3.94 -4.39
N GLU A 153 13.92 -4.91 -4.74
CA GLU A 153 13.53 -6.18 -5.36
C GLU A 153 13.98 -7.34 -4.45
N VAL A 154 13.07 -8.27 -4.19
CA VAL A 154 13.31 -9.50 -3.42
C VAL A 154 12.45 -10.59 -4.05
N GLU A 155 13.00 -11.29 -5.05
CA GLU A 155 12.27 -12.27 -5.86
C GLU A 155 11.45 -13.27 -5.00
N PRO A 156 10.18 -13.53 -5.34
CA PRO A 156 9.43 -13.10 -6.54
C PRO A 156 8.75 -11.72 -6.40
N GLY A 157 9.15 -10.88 -5.44
CA GLY A 157 8.49 -9.60 -5.14
C GLY A 157 9.32 -8.35 -5.39
N ALA A 158 8.65 -7.20 -5.38
CA ALA A 158 9.25 -5.89 -5.48
C ALA A 158 8.46 -4.84 -4.66
N GLN A 159 9.11 -3.75 -4.26
CA GLN A 159 8.45 -2.59 -3.65
C GLN A 159 8.54 -1.40 -4.59
N VAL A 160 7.41 -0.76 -4.86
CA VAL A 160 7.29 0.50 -5.61
C VAL A 160 6.93 1.62 -4.64
N ALA A 161 7.44 2.82 -4.88
CA ALA A 161 6.98 4.03 -4.21
C ALA A 161 6.84 5.20 -5.18
N ALA A 162 5.94 6.12 -4.85
CA ALA A 162 5.78 7.42 -5.48
C ALA A 162 5.33 8.46 -4.45
N CYS A 163 5.73 9.70 -4.66
CA CYS A 163 5.13 10.83 -3.99
C CYS A 163 3.83 11.22 -4.66
N LEU A 164 2.78 11.43 -3.88
CA LEU A 164 1.50 11.95 -4.35
C LEU A 164 1.35 13.41 -3.97
N ASN A 165 0.76 14.20 -4.86
CA ASN A 165 0.22 15.51 -4.52
C ASN A 165 -1.25 15.59 -4.96
N GLN A 166 -2.12 15.71 -3.97
CA GLN A 166 -3.57 15.76 -4.08
C GLN A 166 -4.15 17.18 -3.93
N SER A 167 -3.33 18.24 -3.90
CA SER A 167 -3.82 19.63 -3.74
C SER A 167 -4.67 20.14 -4.93
N GLY A 168 -4.55 19.47 -6.08
CA GLY A 168 -5.40 19.67 -7.26
C GLY A 168 -6.79 19.02 -7.15
N LEU A 169 -7.05 18.20 -6.11
CA LEU A 169 -8.36 17.58 -5.91
C LEU A 169 -9.40 18.56 -5.38
N ARG A 170 -10.66 18.30 -5.74
CA ARG A 170 -11.84 18.87 -5.09
C ARG A 170 -12.83 17.75 -4.82
N VAL A 171 -13.21 17.60 -3.56
CA VAL A 171 -14.18 16.58 -3.11
C VAL A 171 -15.59 17.05 -3.48
N THR A 172 -16.37 16.12 -4.01
CA THR A 172 -17.79 16.31 -4.37
C THR A 172 -18.67 15.35 -3.59
N ASP A 173 -19.97 15.62 -3.58
CA ASP A 173 -20.97 14.57 -3.34
C ASP A 173 -21.08 13.62 -4.56
N TRP A 174 -21.87 12.57 -4.40
CA TRP A 174 -22.23 11.60 -5.45
C TRP A 174 -22.97 12.20 -6.66
N ARG A 175 -23.41 13.47 -6.60
CA ARG A 175 -24.03 14.19 -7.71
C ARG A 175 -23.02 15.09 -8.44
N GLY A 176 -21.73 15.00 -8.11
CA GLY A 176 -20.66 15.83 -8.68
C GLY A 176 -20.64 17.27 -8.17
N LYS A 177 -21.47 17.62 -7.20
CA LYS A 177 -21.50 18.95 -6.59
C LYS A 177 -20.35 19.09 -5.59
N LEU A 178 -19.58 20.16 -5.69
CA LEU A 178 -18.50 20.47 -4.75
C LEU A 178 -19.02 20.57 -3.30
N LEU A 179 -18.31 19.95 -2.35
CA LEU A 179 -18.58 20.16 -0.94
C LEU A 179 -18.31 21.63 -0.56
N ALA A 180 -19.22 22.24 0.19
CA ALA A 180 -19.13 23.64 0.62
C ALA A 180 -17.90 23.90 1.50
N LYS A 181 -17.53 22.94 2.36
CA LYS A 181 -16.25 22.92 3.08
C LYS A 181 -15.40 21.79 2.52
N GLN A 182 -14.35 22.16 1.79
CA GLN A 182 -13.34 21.22 1.30
C GLN A 182 -12.48 20.71 2.47
N PRO A 183 -12.21 19.39 2.57
CA PRO A 183 -11.51 18.80 3.71
C PRO A 183 -10.04 19.22 3.76
N ASP A 184 -9.42 19.08 4.92
CA ASP A 184 -8.06 19.59 5.15
C ASP A 184 -6.95 18.66 4.63
N TRP A 185 -7.27 17.41 4.25
CA TRP A 185 -6.29 16.48 3.66
C TRP A 185 -5.92 16.83 2.21
N ILE A 186 -6.78 17.53 1.46
CA ILE A 186 -6.42 18.09 0.13
C ILE A 186 -5.70 19.46 0.21
N LYS A 187 -5.21 19.87 1.39
CA LYS A 187 -4.49 21.14 1.57
C LYS A 187 -3.02 20.85 1.93
N PRO A 188 -2.06 21.58 1.35
CA PRO A 188 -0.66 21.46 1.77
C PRO A 188 -0.47 21.75 3.27
N PRO A 189 0.46 21.07 3.96
CA PRO A 189 1.32 20.01 3.44
C PRO A 189 0.65 18.63 3.38
N LYS A 190 -0.52 18.44 4.02
CA LYS A 190 -1.22 17.14 4.15
C LYS A 190 -1.61 16.50 2.82
N SER A 191 -1.79 17.32 1.78
CA SER A 191 -2.04 16.85 0.41
C SER A 191 -0.86 16.14 -0.24
N THR A 192 0.29 16.10 0.41
CA THR A 192 1.54 15.56 -0.12
C THR A 192 2.09 14.49 0.81
N PHE A 193 2.22 13.27 0.29
CA PHE A 193 2.62 12.09 1.08
C PHE A 193 3.32 11.04 0.20
N LEU A 194 4.08 10.15 0.84
CA LEU A 194 4.66 8.99 0.18
C LEU A 194 3.62 7.86 0.15
N TYR A 195 3.33 7.33 -1.05
CA TYR A 195 2.59 6.10 -1.25
C TYR A 195 3.54 5.01 -1.73
N SER A 196 3.45 3.82 -1.14
CA SER A 196 4.21 2.67 -1.60
C SER A 196 3.39 1.39 -1.52
N ALA A 197 3.70 0.44 -2.39
CA ALA A 197 3.11 -0.88 -2.39
C ALA A 197 4.17 -1.95 -2.60
N SER A 198 3.98 -3.09 -1.94
CA SER A 198 4.73 -4.31 -2.20
C SER A 198 3.91 -5.20 -3.13
N PHE A 199 4.56 -5.69 -4.18
CA PHE A 199 4.01 -6.60 -5.17
C PHE A 199 4.66 -7.97 -5.07
N ARG A 200 3.91 -9.00 -5.44
CA ARG A 200 4.39 -10.33 -5.79
C ARG A 200 4.17 -10.54 -7.29
N HIS A 201 5.17 -11.05 -7.99
CA HIS A 201 5.03 -11.54 -9.35
C HIS A 201 4.47 -12.97 -9.30
N GLU A 202 3.42 -13.25 -10.07
CA GLU A 202 2.82 -14.58 -10.20
C GLU A 202 3.33 -15.30 -11.45
N ASP A 203 3.16 -16.62 -11.50
CA ASP A 203 3.55 -17.46 -12.64
C ASP A 203 2.80 -17.09 -13.95
N ASP A 204 1.67 -16.40 -13.85
CA ASP A 204 0.91 -15.87 -15.00
C ASP A 204 1.41 -14.51 -15.53
N GLY A 205 2.50 -13.99 -14.95
CA GLY A 205 3.14 -12.73 -15.35
C GLY A 205 2.50 -11.47 -14.77
N ARG A 206 1.49 -11.59 -13.90
CA ARG A 206 0.88 -10.43 -13.23
C ARG A 206 1.64 -10.02 -11.97
N TRP A 207 1.61 -8.72 -11.70
CA TRP A 207 2.03 -8.15 -10.42
C TRP A 207 0.81 -7.98 -9.52
N ILE A 208 0.83 -8.64 -8.37
CA ILE A 208 -0.26 -8.65 -7.38
C ILE A 208 0.15 -7.84 -6.16
N VAL A 209 -0.66 -6.87 -5.76
CA VAL A 209 -0.43 -6.08 -4.55
C VAL A 209 -0.70 -6.94 -3.31
N VAL A 210 0.33 -7.08 -2.47
CA VAL A 210 0.26 -7.81 -1.18
C VAL A 210 0.26 -6.88 0.03
N ARG A 211 0.73 -5.63 -0.11
CA ARG A 211 0.76 -4.64 0.98
C ARG A 211 0.79 -3.21 0.45
N TYR A 212 0.04 -2.30 1.08
CA TYR A 212 0.24 -0.85 0.94
C TYR A 212 0.94 -0.27 2.18
N ARG A 213 1.65 0.84 2.00
CA ARG A 213 2.17 1.70 3.08
C ARG A 213 2.07 3.17 2.65
N PHE A 214 1.73 4.02 3.60
CA PHE A 214 1.59 5.47 3.42
C PHE A 214 2.44 6.16 4.50
N ALA A 215 3.10 7.27 4.15
CA ALA A 215 3.75 8.15 5.11
C ALA A 215 3.37 9.60 4.81
N ASP A 216 2.65 10.22 5.75
CA ASP A 216 2.17 11.60 5.64
C ASP A 216 3.26 12.59 6.11
N TYR A 217 3.37 13.76 5.46
CA TYR A 217 4.23 14.83 5.97
C TYR A 217 3.80 15.24 7.40
N PRO A 218 4.73 15.37 8.39
CA PRO A 218 6.18 15.50 8.25
C PRO A 218 7.01 14.24 8.56
N ASP A 219 6.47 13.03 8.33
CA ASP A 219 7.22 11.78 8.50
C ASP A 219 8.56 11.81 7.72
N GLU A 220 9.62 11.21 8.27
CA GLU A 220 10.95 11.16 7.66
C GLU A 220 10.92 10.58 6.23
N TYR A 221 10.12 9.54 6.01
CA TYR A 221 9.94 8.93 4.69
C TYR A 221 9.13 9.81 3.72
N ALA A 222 8.36 10.78 4.22
CA ALA A 222 7.61 11.74 3.41
C ALA A 222 8.41 13.00 3.05
N LYS A 223 9.59 13.22 3.65
CA LYS A 223 10.40 14.43 3.40
C LYS A 223 10.85 14.55 1.94
N GLU A 224 11.14 13.44 1.27
CA GLU A 224 11.46 13.42 -0.17
C GLU A 224 10.31 13.89 -1.08
N CYS A 225 9.07 13.90 -0.55
CA CYS A 225 7.90 14.39 -1.26
C CYS A 225 7.70 15.90 -1.11
N ALA A 226 8.37 16.56 -0.16
CA ALA A 226 8.36 18.02 -0.09
C ALA A 226 9.12 18.62 -1.29
N ARG A 227 8.39 19.34 -2.14
CA ARG A 227 8.90 20.20 -3.22
C ARG A 227 8.57 21.66 -2.87
#